data_AF-A0A1E5FSL7-F1
#
_entry.id   AF-A0A1E5FSL7-F1
#
_cell.length_a   1.000
_cell.length_b   1.000
_cell.length_c   1.000
_cell.angle_alpha   90.00
_cell.angle_beta   90.00
_cell.angle_gamma   90.00
#
_symmetry.space_group_name_H-M   'P 1'
#
loop_
_entity.id
_entity.type
_entity.pdbx_description
1 polymer ?
#
loop_
_entity_poly.entity_id
_entity_poly.type
_entity_poly.pdbx_seq_one_letter_code
_entity_poly.pdbx_strand_id
1 'polypeptide(L)' 'MYAAQFMASMKKTVDVNSVTESGDLSPIFNWLESNIWSKGSLLTTDDLVKGATGETLNAQYFKDHLRSRYL' A
#
# COMPACT_ATOMS: atom_id res chain seq x y z
N MET A 1 -7.29 -1.48 -7.52
CA MET A 1 -7.74 -0.46 -6.55
C MET A 1 -6.97 -0.56 -5.24
N TYR A 2 -7.06 -1.67 -4.47
CA TYR A 2 -6.32 -1.85 -3.20
C TYR A 2 -4.82 -1.53 -3.30
N ALA A 3 -4.14 -2.04 -4.32
CA ALA A 3 -2.71 -1.78 -4.53
C ALA A 3 -2.37 -0.29 -4.60
N ALA A 4 -3.23 0.54 -5.19
CA ALA A 4 -2.98 1.99 -5.27
C ALA A 4 -3.11 2.67 -3.89
N GLN A 5 -4.08 2.24 -3.08
CA GLN A 5 -4.25 2.75 -1.71
C GLN A 5 -3.15 2.26 -0.77
N PHE A 6 -2.72 1.00 -0.89
CA PHE A 6 -1.57 0.46 -0.16
C PHE A 6 -0.28 1.18 -0.54
N MET A 7 -0.03 1.41 -1.83
CA MET A 7 1.10 2.19 -2.31
C MET A 7 1.09 3.62 -1.73
N ALA A 8 -0.06 4.29 -1.75
CA ALA A 8 -0.19 5.63 -1.19
C ALA A 8 0.06 5.68 0.32
N SER A 9 -0.32 4.63 1.06
CA SER A 9 -0.07 4.54 2.50
C SER A 9 1.38 4.18 2.81
N MET A 10 1.94 3.21 2.09
CA MET A 10 3.32 2.77 2.22
C MET A 10 4.32 3.90 1.94
N LYS A 11 4.06 4.72 0.92
CA LYS A 11 4.88 5.90 0.58
C LYS A 11 5.01 6.93 1.72
N LYS A 12 4.13 6.89 2.73
CA LYS A 12 4.23 7.76 3.91
C LYS A 12 5.33 7.31 4.88
N THR A 13 5.72 6.04 4.85
CA THR A 13 6.66 5.44 5.79
C THR A 13 7.90 4.82 5.13
N VAL A 14 7.82 4.48 3.84
CA VAL A 14 8.88 3.87 3.05
C VAL A 14 9.12 4.71 1.82
N ASP A 15 10.39 5.06 1.55
CA ASP A 15 10.77 5.69 0.28
C ASP A 15 10.81 4.62 -0.83
N VAL A 16 9.64 4.36 -1.41
CA VAL A 16 9.47 3.31 -2.41
C VAL A 16 10.35 3.54 -3.64
N ASN A 17 10.63 4.79 -4.01
CA ASN A 17 11.45 5.09 -5.20
C ASN A 17 12.91 4.69 -4.95
N SER A 18 13.50 5.15 -3.84
CA SER A 18 14.86 4.79 -3.47
C SER A 18 15.04 3.28 -3.28
N VAL A 19 14.06 2.62 -2.66
CA VAL A 19 14.04 1.16 -2.47
C VAL A 19 13.96 0.40 -3.79
N THR A 20 13.20 0.92 -4.76
CA THR A 20 13.11 0.30 -6.08
C THR A 20 14.40 0.49 -6.88
N GLU A 21 15.01 1.67 -6.79
CA GLU A 21 16.27 2.00 -7.46
C GLU A 21 17.46 1.23 -6.90
N SER A 22 17.49 0.98 -5.59
CA SER A 22 18.56 0.21 -4.94
C SER A 22 18.51 -1.29 -5.26
N GLY A 23 17.36 -1.80 -5.67
CA GLY A 23 17.10 -3.22 -5.93
C GLY A 23 16.86 -4.06 -4.68
N ASP A 24 17.09 -3.53 -3.47
CA ASP A 24 16.75 -4.19 -2.22
C ASP A 24 15.32 -3.88 -1.82
N LEU A 25 14.37 -4.73 -2.21
CA LEU A 25 12.95 -4.56 -1.95
C LEU A 25 12.52 -4.97 -0.53
N SER A 26 13.44 -5.38 0.34
CA SER A 26 13.14 -5.82 1.71
C SER A 26 12.27 -4.82 2.49
N PRO A 27 12.48 -3.49 2.40
CA PRO A 27 11.61 -2.53 3.10
C PRO A 27 10.14 -2.57 2.65
N ILE A 28 9.89 -2.83 1.36
CA ILE A 28 8.53 -2.97 0.82
C ILE A 28 7.89 -4.25 1.35
N PHE A 29 8.62 -5.36 1.32
CA PHE A 29 8.12 -6.65 1.81
C PHE A 29 7.84 -6.63 3.31
N ASN A 30 8.74 -6.05 4.11
CA ASN A 30 8.53 -5.91 5.55
C ASN A 30 7.28 -5.08 5.87
N TRP A 31 7.04 -4.02 5.10
CA TRP A 31 5.82 -3.23 5.25
C TRP A 31 4.57 -4.07 4.93
N LEU A 32 4.58 -4.82 3.83
CA LEU A 32 3.45 -5.66 3.42
C LEU A 32 3.20 -6.80 4.41
N GLU A 33 4.27 -7.42 4.92
CA GLU A 33 4.19 -8.47 5.92
C GLU A 33 3.52 -7.95 7.20
N SER A 34 4.05 -6.85 7.75
CA SER A 34 3.55 -6.27 9.00
C SER A 34 2.12 -5.76 8.86
N ASN A 35 1.78 -5.11 7.75
CA ASN A 35 0.50 -4.42 7.61
C ASN A 35 -0.60 -5.28 7.00
N ILE A 36 -0.26 -6.21 6.11
CA ILE A 36 -1.24 -6.96 5.30
C ILE A 36 -1.13 -8.47 5.54
N TRP A 37 0.01 -9.09 5.21
CA TRP A 37 0.09 -10.56 5.10
C TRP A 37 -0.02 -11.26 6.45
N SER A 38 0.61 -10.72 7.50
CA SER A 38 0.52 -11.28 8.85
C SER A 38 -0.90 -11.26 9.44
N LYS A 39 -1.76 -10.36 8.95
CA LYS A 39 -3.14 -10.19 9.42
C LYS A 39 -4.15 -10.99 8.60
N GLY A 40 -3.82 -11.30 7.34
CA GLY A 40 -4.49 -12.29 6.49
C GLY A 40 -6.00 -12.48 6.73
N SER A 41 -6.39 -13.70 7.04
CA SER A 41 -7.79 -14.10 7.31
C SER A 41 -8.28 -13.82 8.74
N LEU A 42 -7.48 -13.14 9.58
CA LEU A 42 -7.90 -12.77 10.93
C LEU A 42 -8.87 -11.57 10.92
N LEU A 43 -8.82 -10.76 9.86
CA LEU A 43 -9.62 -9.56 9.70
C LEU A 43 -10.50 -9.66 8.46
N THR A 44 -11.63 -8.96 8.47
CA THR A 44 -12.38 -8.69 7.25
C THR A 44 -11.53 -7.83 6.31
N THR A 45 -11.84 -7.85 5.01
CA THR A 45 -11.09 -7.03 4.03
C THR A 45 -11.15 -5.54 4.39
N ASP A 46 -12.30 -5.03 4.85
CA ASP A 46 -12.45 -3.63 5.23
C ASP A 46 -11.62 -3.29 6.47
N ASP A 47 -11.62 -4.15 7.49
CA ASP A 47 -10.82 -3.95 8.71
C ASP A 47 -9.32 -4.04 8.42
N LEU A 48 -8.91 -4.95 7.54
CA LEU A 48 -7.52 -5.09 7.10
C LEU A 48 -7.04 -3.82 6.38
N VAL A 49 -7.85 -3.33 5.44
CA VAL A 49 -7.52 -2.14 4.64
C VAL A 49 -7.52 -0.90 5.53
N LYS A 50 -8.49 -0.76 6.43
CA LYS A 50 -8.55 0.33 7.39
C LYS A 50 -7.38 0.29 8.37
N GLY A 51 -7.01 -0.88 8.86
CA GLY A 51 -5.85 -1.05 9.74
C GLY A 51 -4.52 -0.68 9.07
N ALA A 52 -4.35 -0.99 7.78
CA ALA A 52 -3.12 -0.71 7.05
C ALA A 52 -3.05 0.71 6.46
N THR A 53 -4.18 1.34 6.17
CA THR A 53 -4.23 2.59 5.40
C THR A 53 -4.89 3.76 6.15
N GLY A 54 -5.58 3.47 7.25
CA GLY A 54 -6.33 4.43 8.07
C GLY A 54 -7.80 4.62 7.64
N GLU A 55 -8.19 4.15 6.46
CA GLU A 55 -9.55 4.29 5.91
C GLU A 55 -10.00 3.02 5.16
N THR A 56 -11.30 2.88 4.92
CA THR A 56 -11.85 1.82 4.07
C THR A 56 -11.43 1.99 2.61
N LEU A 57 -11.75 1.03 1.74
CA LEU A 57 -11.40 1.12 0.33
C LEU A 57 -11.89 2.44 -0.31
N ASN A 58 -10.96 3.19 -0.89
CA ASN A 58 -11.23 4.47 -1.53
C ASN A 58 -10.74 4.47 -2.98
N ALA A 59 -11.67 4.64 -3.92
CA ALA A 59 -11.38 4.62 -5.36
C ALA A 59 -10.51 5.80 -5.83
N GLN A 60 -10.42 6.87 -5.04
CA GLN A 60 -9.67 8.08 -5.40
C GLN A 60 -8.18 7.78 -5.60
N TYR A 61 -7.58 6.95 -4.74
CA TYR A 61 -6.18 6.53 -4.89
C TYR A 61 -5.89 5.86 -6.23
N PHE A 62 -6.82 5.05 -6.72
CA PHE A 62 -6.66 4.40 -8.02
C PHE A 62 -6.79 5.40 -9.17
N LYS A 63 -7.74 6.32 -9.10
CA LYS A 63 -7.87 7.41 -10.08
C LYS A 63 -6.62 8.27 -10.12
N ASP A 64 -6.09 8.65 -8.96
CA ASP A 64 -4.89 9.49 -8.86
C ASP A 64 -3.65 8.76 -9.37
N HIS A 65 -3.53 7.45 -9.09
CA HIS A 65 -2.48 6.62 -9.68
C HIS A 65 -2.53 6.62 -11.21
N LEU A 66 -3.73 6.45 -11.79
CA LEU A 66 -3.89 6.49 -13.25
C LEU A 66 -3.55 7.86 -13.82
N ARG A 67 -4.05 8.94 -13.20
CA ARG A 67 -3.73 10.31 -13.63
C ARG A 67 -2.24 10.56 -13.59
N SER A 68 -1.57 10.27 -12.47
CA SER A 68 -0.13 10.46 -12.31
C SER A 68 0.71 9.65 -13.30
N ARG A 69 0.20 8.55 -13.84
CA ARG A 69 0.95 7.67 -14.75
C ARG A 69 0.71 7.99 -16.24
N TYR A 70 -0.46 8.52 -16.57
CA TYR A 70 -0.92 8.61 -17.97
C TYR A 70 -1.35 10.02 -18.40
N LEU A 71 -1.42 11.00 -17.49
CA LEU A 71 -1.70 12.40 -17.77
C LEU A 71 -0.53 13.27 -17.31
#